data_AF-A0A3C0RDK2-F1
#
_entry.id   AF-A0A3C0RDK2-F1
#
_cell.length_a   1.000
_cell.length_b   1.000
_cell.length_c   1.000
_cell.angle_alpha   90.00
_cell.angle_beta   90.00
_cell.angle_gamma   90.00
#
_symmetry.space_group_name_H-M   'P 1'
#
loop_
_entity.id
_entity.type
_entity.pdbx_description
1 polymer ?
#
loop_
_entity_poly.entity_id
_entity_poly.type
_entity_poly.pdbx_seq_one_letter_code
_entity_poly.pdbx_strand_id
1 'polypeptide(L)' 'LVITDLNLPDMSGLDLIKAIQKEKGDSKLYVLTHFTIDAFREMALRNGADSFLDKANDIDKKLPDMIQSYAA' A
#
# COMPACT_ATOMS: atom_id res chain seq x y z
N LEU A 1 -7.53 4.58 -7.52
CA LEU A 1 -6.90 4.23 -6.21
C LEU A 1 -6.73 2.72 -6.14
N VAL A 2 -5.58 2.25 -5.64
CA VAL A 2 -5.25 0.84 -5.41
C VAL A 2 -4.80 0.67 -3.96
N ILE A 3 -5.32 -0.35 -3.28
CA ILE A 3 -4.91 -0.74 -1.93
C ILE A 3 -4.53 -2.22 -1.98
N THR A 4 -3.34 -2.58 -1.50
CA THR A 4 -2.83 -3.96 -1.51
C THR A 4 -2.25 -4.38 -0.16
N ASP A 5 -2.13 -5.69 0.07
CA ASP A 5 -1.38 -6.27 1.18
C ASP A 5 0.04 -6.68 0.71
N LEU A 6 0.95 -6.89 1.66
CA LEU A 6 2.24 -7.54 1.42
C LEU A 6 2.16 -9.06 1.50
N ASN A 7 1.26 -9.58 2.34
CA ASN A 7 1.10 -11.00 2.56
C ASN A 7 0.04 -11.59 1.63
N LEU A 8 0.47 -11.99 0.44
CA LEU A 8 -0.37 -12.61 -0.57
C LEU A 8 0.06 -14.07 -0.76
N PRO A 9 -0.87 -15.00 -1.07
CA PRO A 9 -0.57 -16.42 -1.17
C PRO A 9 0.30 -16.78 -2.38
N ASP A 10 0.09 -16.08 -3.51
CA ASP A 10 0.66 -16.50 -4.80
C ASP A 10 1.92 -15.73 -5.18
N MET A 11 2.08 -14.50 -4.68
CA MET A 11 3.24 -13.66 -4.98
C MET A 11 3.60 -12.72 -3.83
N SER A 12 4.85 -12.25 -3.82
CA SER A 12 5.25 -11.19 -2.88
C SER A 12 4.50 -9.90 -3.18
N GLY A 13 3.86 -9.29 -2.19
CA GLY A 13 3.25 -7.98 -2.38
C GLY A 13 4.26 -6.88 -2.74
N LEU A 14 5.55 -7.04 -2.42
CA LEU A 14 6.60 -6.13 -2.92
C LEU A 14 6.79 -6.21 -4.43
N ASP A 15 6.65 -7.41 -5.02
CA ASP A 15 6.73 -7.57 -6.47
C ASP A 15 5.45 -7.12 -7.15
N LEU A 16 4.30 -7.31 -6.50
CA LEU A 16 3.04 -6.72 -6.94
C LEU A 16 3.10 -5.19 -6.99
N ILE A 17 3.69 -4.53 -5.98
CA ILE A 17 3.89 -3.08 -5.98
C ILE A 17 4.67 -2.63 -7.23
N LYS A 18 5.77 -3.31 -7.56
CA LYS A 18 6.57 -2.99 -8.75
C LYS A 18 5.79 -3.20 -10.05
N ALA A 19 4.94 -4.23 -10.10
CA ALA A 19 4.10 -4.52 -11.26
C ALA A 19 3.04 -3.42 -11.44
N ILE A 20 2.30 -3.10 -10.37
CA ILE A 20 1.28 -2.05 -10.36
C ILE A 20 1.91 -0.69 -10.71
N GLN A 21 3.09 -0.38 -10.17
CA GLN A 21 3.77 0.90 -10.46
C GLN A 21 3.99 1.15 -11.96
N LYS A 22 4.14 0.10 -12.77
CA LYS A 22 4.32 0.21 -14.23
C LYS A 22 3.02 0.50 -14.98
N GLU A 23 1.87 0.17 -14.39
CA GLU A 23 0.57 0.19 -15.06
C GLU A 23 -0.42 1.17 -14.43
N LYS A 24 -0.18 1.65 -13.20
CA LYS A 24 -1.17 2.40 -12.41
C LYS A 24 -1.53 3.78 -12.94
N GLY A 25 -0.77 4.33 -13.89
CA GLY A 25 -0.91 5.72 -14.35
C GLY A 25 -0.91 6.69 -13.16
N ASP A 26 -1.93 7.53 -13.08
CA ASP A 26 -2.10 8.51 -11.99
C ASP A 26 -2.76 7.93 -10.73
N SER A 27 -3.11 6.65 -10.71
CA SER A 27 -3.71 6.03 -9.53
C SER A 27 -2.71 6.00 -8.37
N LYS A 28 -3.21 6.35 -7.17
CA LYS A 28 -2.47 6.15 -5.92
C LYS A 28 -2.39 4.67 -5.54
N LEU A 29 -1.25 4.23 -5.04
CA LEU A 29 -0.98 2.86 -4.57
C LEU A 29 -0.67 2.87 -3.07
N TYR A 30 -1.57 2.32 -2.27
CA TYR A 30 -1.38 2.22 -0.81
C TYR A 30 -1.18 0.78 -0.39
N VAL A 31 -0.30 0.58 0.59
CA VAL A 31 -0.08 -0.71 1.24
C VAL A 31 -0.81 -0.71 2.58
N LEU A 32 -1.60 -1.74 2.86
CA LEU A 32 -2.29 -1.96 4.12
C LEU A 32 -1.98 -3.39 4.59
N THR A 33 -1.13 -3.53 5.60
CA THR A 33 -0.61 -4.85 6.00
C THR A 33 -0.38 -4.96 7.51
N HIS A 34 -0.27 -6.19 8.01
CA HIS A 34 0.24 -6.48 9.36
C HIS A 34 1.78 -6.62 9.39
N PHE A 35 2.45 -6.67 8.24
CA PHE A 35 3.91 -6.78 8.13
C PHE A 35 4.59 -5.43 8.26
N THR A 36 4.63 -4.87 9.46
CA THR A 36 4.90 -3.44 9.68
C THR A 36 6.33 -3.10 10.11
N ILE A 37 7.26 -4.06 10.03
CA ILE A 37 8.68 -3.78 10.29
C ILE A 37 9.21 -2.74 9.30
N ASP A 38 10.13 -1.88 9.76
CA ASP A 38 10.61 -0.73 9.01
C ASP A 38 11.18 -1.11 7.63
N ALA A 39 11.83 -2.27 7.53
CA ALA A 39 12.35 -2.77 6.26
C ALA A 39 11.25 -2.94 5.20
N PHE A 40 10.07 -3.46 5.56
CA PHE A 40 8.95 -3.62 4.62
C PHE A 40 8.35 -2.29 4.21
N ARG A 41 8.24 -1.34 5.15
CA ARG A 41 7.82 0.03 4.85
C ARG A 41 8.78 0.68 3.86
N GLU A 42 10.08 0.65 4.13
CA GLU A 42 11.09 1.21 3.23
C GLU A 42 11.04 0.56 1.85
N MET A 43 10.97 -0.78 1.77
CA MET A 43 10.90 -1.48 0.50
C MET A 43 9.63 -1.15 -0.28
N ALA A 44 8.48 -1.08 0.37
CA ALA A 44 7.21 -0.71 -0.27
C ALA A 44 7.28 0.69 -0.88
N LEU A 45 7.74 1.68 -0.09
CA LEU A 45 7.87 3.07 -0.54
C LEU A 45 8.90 3.21 -1.67
N ARG A 46 10.06 2.56 -1.54
CA ARG A 46 11.11 2.56 -2.59
C ARG A 46 10.61 1.93 -3.90
N ASN A 47 9.71 0.95 -3.83
CA ASN A 47 9.16 0.28 -5.01
C ASN A 47 7.96 1.02 -5.64
N GLY A 48 7.55 2.17 -5.10
CA GLY A 48 6.53 3.04 -5.70
C GLY A 48 5.20 3.08 -4.96
N ALA A 49 5.08 2.49 -3.77
CA ALA A 49 3.91 2.74 -2.94
C ALA A 49 3.87 4.22 -2.51
N ASP A 50 2.71 4.85 -2.67
CA ASP A 50 2.44 6.22 -2.24
C ASP A 50 2.25 6.32 -0.72
N SER A 51 1.83 5.23 -0.06
CA SER A 51 1.65 5.18 1.40
C SER A 51 1.72 3.75 1.94
N PHE A 52 1.99 3.65 3.25
CA PHE A 52 2.09 2.39 3.99
C PHE A 52 1.35 2.51 5.33
N LEU A 53 0.37 1.62 5.54
CA LEU A 53 -0.52 1.61 6.69
C LEU A 53 -0.43 0.28 7.45
N ASP A 54 -0.43 0.39 8.78
CA ASP A 54 -0.59 -0.74 9.66
C ASP A 54 -2.07 -1.13 9.76
N LYS A 55 -2.41 -2.33 9.30
CA LYS A 55 -3.78 -2.84 9.31
C LYS A 55 -4.36 -2.93 10.74
N ALA A 56 -3.54 -3.14 11.77
CA ALA A 56 -4.01 -3.22 13.15
C ALA A 56 -4.28 -1.85 13.78
N ASN A 57 -3.52 -0.82 13.39
CA ASN A 57 -3.51 0.47 14.10
C ASN A 57 -4.10 1.64 13.28
N ASP A 58 -4.07 1.54 11.95
CA ASP A 58 -4.39 2.65 11.06
C ASP A 58 -5.72 2.49 10.31
N ILE A 59 -6.32 1.29 10.31
CA ILE A 59 -7.49 0.97 9.48
C ILE A 59 -8.72 1.82 9.83
N ASP A 60 -8.99 2.07 11.11
CA ASP A 60 -10.22 2.77 11.52
C ASP A 60 -10.12 4.29 11.34
N LYS A 61 -8.91 4.85 11.38
CA LYS A 61 -8.69 6.30 11.39
C LYS A 61 -8.11 6.80 10.08
N LYS A 62 -6.98 6.23 9.64
CA LYS A 62 -6.23 6.78 8.50
C LYS A 62 -6.79 6.32 7.16
N LEU A 63 -7.30 5.09 7.07
CA LEU A 63 -7.80 4.58 5.80
C LEU A 63 -9.03 5.37 5.28
N PRO A 64 -10.05 5.69 6.10
CA PRO A 64 -11.16 6.53 5.65
C PRO A 64 -10.71 7.89 5.15
N ASP A 65 -9.83 8.57 5.90
CA ASP A 65 -9.29 9.89 5.53
C ASP A 65 -8.58 9.85 4.17
N MET A 66 -7.78 8.80 3.95
CA MET A 66 -7.06 8.60 2.69
C MET A 66 -8.01 8.34 1.51
N ILE A 67 -9.04 7.53 1.69
CA ILE A 67 -10.04 7.26 0.65
C ILE A 67 -10.82 8.54 0.32
N GLN A 68 -11.24 9.30 1.33
CA GLN A 68 -11.96 10.57 1.13
C GLN A 68 -11.12 11.60 0.37
N SER A 69 -9.82 11.70 0.67
CA SER A 69 -8.92 12.62 -0.03
C SER A 69 -8.75 12.33 -1.53
N TYR A 70 -9.04 11.10 -1.97
CA TYR A 70 -8.99 10.70 -3.37
C TYR A 70 -10.34 10.85 -4.09
N ALA A 71 -11.44 10.84 -3.34
CA ALA A 71 -12.80 10.96 -3.90
C ALA A 71 -13.23 12.42 -4.12
N ALA A 72 -12.47 13.38 -3.57
CA ALA A 72 -12.66 14.82 -3.74
C ALA A 72 -11.86 15.36 -4.93
#